data_AF-A0A349KW75-F1
#
_entry.id   AF-A0A349KW75-F1
#
_cell.length_a   1.000
_cell.length_b   1.000
_cell.length_c   1.000
_cell.angle_alpha   90.00
_cell.angle_beta   90.00
_cell.angle_gamma   90.00
#
_symmetry.space_group_name_H-M   'P 1'
#
loop_
_entity.id
_entity.type
_entity.pdbx_description
1 polymer ?
#
loop_
_entity_poly.entity_id
_entity_poly.type
_entity_poly.pdbx_seq_one_letter_code
_entity_poly.pdbx_strand_id
1 'polypeptide(L)'
;QIQDVGTSAGLVTATVRGAATTAAIGNTPAVASTTTAALTGATSTVGGHVSFSSDSGFSVTSTSATVVGVLTPVGSALQSMSKLDVSSVDGANAALLTIDSALNQVNTSKASLGAIQNRFASTISNLQTTTENLSASRSRIQDTDFASETASLTRGQILQQAGTAMLAQANSLPNGVLALLRG
;
A
#
# COMPACT_ATOMS: atom_id res chain seq x y z
N GLN A 1 -32.24 10.63 -68.51
CA GLN A 1 -32.15 12.03 -68.97
C GLN A 1 -30.97 12.65 -68.25
N ILE A 2 -30.05 13.19 -69.04
CA ILE A 2 -28.76 13.76 -68.63
C ILE A 2 -29.00 15.19 -68.14
N GLN A 3 -28.32 15.60 -67.06
CA GLN A 3 -27.83 16.97 -66.97
C GLN A 3 -26.49 17.01 -66.21
N ASP A 4 -25.42 16.94 -67.00
CA ASP A 4 -24.10 17.49 -66.70
C ASP A 4 -24.13 18.97 -67.10
N VAL A 5 -23.63 19.88 -66.25
CA VAL A 5 -22.70 20.99 -66.62
C VAL A 5 -22.01 21.52 -65.35
N GLY A 6 -20.68 21.40 -65.26
CA GLY A 6 -19.83 22.59 -65.01
C GLY A 6 -19.01 22.73 -63.72
N THR A 7 -17.82 22.13 -63.71
CA THR A 7 -16.51 22.76 -63.41
C THR A 7 -16.39 23.87 -62.36
N SER A 8 -15.75 23.55 -61.22
CA SER A 8 -14.64 24.32 -60.61
C SER A 8 -13.98 23.49 -59.52
N ALA A 9 -13.22 22.47 -59.91
CA ALA A 9 -12.27 21.84 -59.00
C ALA A 9 -11.16 22.86 -58.73
N GLY A 10 -11.25 23.55 -57.59
CA GLY A 10 -10.17 24.39 -57.09
C GLY A 10 -8.91 23.56 -56.94
N LEU A 11 -7.97 23.75 -57.86
CA LEU A 11 -6.67 23.11 -57.85
C LEU A 11 -5.87 23.69 -56.66
N VAL A 12 -5.96 23.07 -55.49
CA VAL A 12 -5.08 23.41 -54.36
C VAL A 12 -3.72 22.78 -54.66
N THR A 13 -2.85 23.55 -55.29
CA THR A 13 -1.45 23.19 -55.51
C THR A 13 -0.70 23.24 -54.17
N ALA A 14 -0.59 22.11 -53.49
CA ALA A 14 0.30 21.93 -52.35
C ALA A 14 1.70 21.52 -52.86
N THR A 15 2.66 22.43 -52.80
CA THR A 15 4.08 22.07 -52.99
C THR A 15 4.57 21.33 -51.74
N VAL A 16 4.58 20.00 -51.79
CA VAL A 16 5.21 19.19 -50.74
C VAL A 16 6.71 19.16 -50.98
N ARG A 17 7.47 19.93 -50.19
CA ARG A 17 8.93 19.78 -50.10
C ARG A 17 9.21 18.56 -49.25
N GLY A 18 9.65 17.47 -49.87
CA GLY A 18 10.16 16.28 -49.17
C GLY A 18 9.30 15.01 -49.19
N ALA A 19 8.33 14.86 -50.11
CA ALA A 19 7.63 13.59 -50.29
C ALA A 19 8.49 12.62 -51.11
N ALA A 20 9.11 11.63 -50.45
CA ALA A 20 9.67 10.47 -51.12
C ALA A 20 8.52 9.59 -51.62
N THR A 21 8.28 9.57 -52.94
CA THR A 21 7.44 8.54 -53.57
C THR A 21 8.23 7.25 -53.59
N THR A 22 7.99 6.35 -52.64
CA THR A 22 8.50 4.98 -52.70
C THR A 22 7.63 4.19 -53.68
N ALA A 23 7.98 4.21 -54.97
CA ALA A 23 7.47 3.21 -55.90
C ALA A 23 8.12 1.86 -55.56
N ALA A 24 7.30 0.87 -55.26
CA ALA A 24 7.73 -0.49 -54.96
C ALA A 24 8.37 -1.15 -56.20
N ILE A 25 9.68 -0.98 -56.39
CA ILE A 25 10.60 -1.93 -57.03
C ILE A 25 12.03 -1.38 -56.94
N GLY A 26 12.91 -2.08 -56.22
CA GLY A 26 14.36 -1.94 -56.40
C GLY A 26 15.05 -0.87 -55.53
N ASN A 27 16.04 -1.34 -54.78
CA ASN A 27 16.92 -0.61 -53.88
C ASN A 27 17.78 0.45 -54.63
N THR A 28 17.31 1.69 -54.76
CA THR A 28 18.15 2.85 -55.10
C THR A 28 17.76 4.08 -54.26
N PRO A 29 18.72 4.91 -53.81
CA PRO A 29 18.45 6.06 -52.94
C PRO A 29 17.71 7.15 -53.74
N ALA A 30 16.53 7.54 -53.25
CA ALA A 30 15.68 8.53 -53.90
C ALA A 30 16.28 9.95 -53.83
N VAL A 31 16.56 10.52 -55.01
CA VAL A 31 16.94 11.93 -55.19
C VAL A 31 15.69 12.80 -55.10
N ALA A 32 15.73 13.84 -54.25
CA ALA A 32 14.62 14.77 -54.07
C ALA A 32 14.34 15.59 -55.34
N SER A 33 13.29 15.24 -56.08
CA SER A 33 12.76 16.03 -57.20
C SER A 33 11.40 16.60 -56.83
N THR A 34 11.27 17.92 -56.82
CA THR A 34 10.00 18.64 -56.63
C THR A 34 9.13 18.49 -57.87
N THR A 35 8.18 17.55 -57.83
CA THR A 35 7.13 17.40 -58.84
C THR A 35 5.78 17.68 -58.20
N THR A 36 5.12 18.74 -58.65
CA THR A 36 3.84 19.21 -58.12
C THR A 36 2.69 18.43 -58.77
N ALA A 37 2.31 17.30 -58.19
CA ALA A 37 1.13 16.54 -58.62
C ALA A 37 -0.04 16.77 -57.65
N ALA A 38 -1.24 17.05 -58.17
CA ALA A 38 -2.46 17.10 -57.38
C ALA A 38 -2.80 15.68 -56.90
N LEU A 39 -2.68 15.44 -55.59
CA LEU A 39 -2.95 14.13 -55.01
C LEU A 39 -4.39 14.03 -54.49
N THR A 40 -5.35 13.80 -55.40
CA THR A 40 -6.68 13.32 -55.00
C THR A 40 -6.57 11.87 -54.53
N GLY A 41 -6.61 11.66 -53.20
CA GLY A 41 -6.59 10.33 -52.58
C GLY A 41 -5.26 9.93 -51.93
N ALA A 42 -4.26 10.82 -51.81
CA ALA A 42 -3.06 10.48 -51.06
C ALA A 42 -3.20 10.76 -49.57
N THR A 43 -2.93 9.74 -48.76
CA THR A 43 -2.72 9.85 -47.33
C THR A 43 -1.33 10.43 -47.07
N SER A 44 -1.28 11.62 -46.48
CA SER A 44 -0.03 12.18 -45.96
C SER A 44 0.16 11.68 -44.53
N THR A 45 1.12 10.79 -44.31
CA THR A 45 1.46 10.30 -42.97
C THR A 45 2.53 11.20 -42.35
N VAL A 46 2.17 11.92 -41.29
CA VAL A 46 3.15 12.53 -40.38
C VAL A 46 3.54 11.44 -39.37
N GLY A 47 4.80 10.99 -39.43
CA GLY A 47 5.32 10.00 -38.49
C GLY A 47 5.61 10.62 -37.11
N GLY A 48 5.13 9.96 -36.06
CA GLY A 48 5.50 10.20 -34.66
C GLY A 48 5.61 8.86 -33.93
N HIS A 49 6.39 8.79 -32.84
CA HIS A 49 6.46 7.61 -31.98
C HIS A 49 5.67 7.85 -30.69
N VAL A 50 4.92 6.84 -30.26
CA VAL A 50 4.27 6.81 -28.94
C VAL A 50 4.94 5.69 -28.15
N SER A 51 5.70 6.06 -27.11
CA SER A 51 6.35 5.10 -26.21
C SER A 51 5.47 4.85 -24.99
N PHE A 52 5.18 3.59 -24.70
CA PHE A 52 4.48 3.17 -23.50
C PHE A 52 5.49 2.61 -22.48
N SER A 53 5.49 3.14 -21.26
CA SER A 53 6.32 2.68 -20.16
C SER A 53 5.48 2.55 -18.89
N SER A 54 5.64 1.45 -18.16
CA SER A 54 4.97 1.20 -16.88
C SER A 54 5.91 0.43 -15.95
N ASP A 55 5.74 0.59 -14.64
CA ASP A 55 6.41 -0.21 -13.61
C ASP A 55 5.88 -1.66 -13.56
N SER A 56 4.73 -1.91 -14.17
CA SER A 56 4.02 -3.18 -14.20
C SER A 56 3.66 -3.60 -15.64
N GLY A 57 3.21 -4.84 -15.83
CA GLY A 57 2.79 -5.33 -17.14
C GLY A 57 1.59 -4.54 -17.69
N PHE A 58 1.69 -4.07 -18.94
CA PHE A 58 0.60 -3.40 -19.66
C PHE A 58 0.34 -4.12 -20.99
N SER A 59 -0.90 -4.01 -21.49
CA SER A 59 -1.26 -4.44 -22.83
C SER A 59 -2.05 -3.34 -23.53
N VAL A 60 -1.78 -3.15 -24.82
CA VAL A 60 -2.50 -2.20 -25.66
C VAL A 60 -3.33 -2.97 -26.67
N THR A 61 -4.64 -2.72 -26.67
CA THR A 61 -5.61 -3.29 -27.62
C THR A 61 -6.27 -2.15 -28.37
N SER A 62 -6.28 -2.21 -29.71
CA SER A 62 -6.96 -1.23 -30.56
C SER A 62 -8.14 -1.87 -31.29
N THR A 63 -9.27 -1.16 -31.35
CA THR A 63 -10.44 -1.54 -32.16
C THR A 63 -10.33 -1.03 -33.61
N SER A 64 -9.44 -0.08 -33.91
CA SER A 64 -9.26 0.47 -35.26
C SER A 64 -7.77 0.59 -35.63
N ALA A 65 -7.37 -0.07 -36.71
CA ALA A 65 -5.96 -0.19 -37.15
C ALA A 65 -5.29 1.16 -37.47
N THR A 66 -6.07 2.22 -37.62
CA THR A 66 -5.63 3.55 -38.08
C THR A 66 -5.03 4.45 -36.99
N VAL A 67 -5.27 4.17 -35.70
CA VAL A 67 -4.80 5.05 -34.61
C VAL A 67 -3.47 4.59 -34.00
N VAL A 68 -3.19 3.28 -33.97
CA VAL A 68 -1.99 2.71 -33.31
C VAL A 68 -1.24 1.70 -34.19
N GLY A 69 -1.67 1.45 -35.44
CA GLY A 69 -0.95 0.56 -36.37
C GLY A 69 -0.76 -0.89 -35.89
N VAL A 70 -1.42 -1.27 -34.79
CA VAL A 70 -1.22 -2.52 -34.07
C VAL A 70 -2.48 -3.37 -34.22
N LEU A 71 -2.38 -4.41 -35.05
CA LEU A 71 -3.44 -5.41 -35.31
C LEU A 71 -3.43 -6.58 -34.31
N THR A 72 -2.40 -6.66 -33.46
CA THR A 72 -2.19 -7.73 -32.48
C THR A 72 -1.90 -7.12 -31.11
N PRO A 73 -2.46 -7.61 -29.99
CA PRO A 73 -2.15 -7.07 -28.67
C PRO A 73 -0.64 -6.99 -28.43
N VAL A 74 -0.11 -5.78 -28.23
CA VAL A 74 1.30 -5.59 -27.84
C VAL A 74 1.34 -5.57 -26.33
N GLY A 75 2.03 -6.56 -25.75
CA GLY A 75 2.30 -6.64 -24.32
C GLY A 75 3.64 -6.01 -23.97
N SER A 76 3.75 -5.50 -22.74
CA SER A 76 5.02 -4.97 -22.21
C SER A 76 6.10 -6.06 -22.16
N ALA A 77 7.28 -5.75 -22.68
CA ALA A 77 8.47 -6.59 -22.51
C ALA A 77 9.21 -6.15 -21.25
N LEU A 78 9.26 -7.02 -20.24
CA LEU A 78 9.99 -6.75 -18.99
C LEU A 78 11.51 -6.70 -19.28
N GLN A 79 12.10 -5.51 -19.14
CA GLN A 79 13.55 -5.36 -19.20
C GLN A 79 14.15 -5.74 -17.86
N SER A 80 14.92 -6.84 -17.83
CA SER A 80 15.69 -7.21 -16.64
C SER A 80 16.83 -6.23 -16.45
N MET A 81 17.05 -5.76 -15.21
CA MET A 81 18.16 -4.85 -14.87
C MET A 81 19.54 -5.40 -15.29
N SER A 82 19.68 -6.73 -15.40
CA SER A 82 20.91 -7.40 -15.85
C SER A 82 21.19 -7.28 -17.35
N LYS A 83 20.23 -6.81 -18.15
CA LYS A 83 20.36 -6.65 -19.62
C LYS A 83 20.37 -5.19 -20.06
N LEU A 84 20.54 -4.28 -19.12
CA LEU A 84 20.51 -2.84 -19.35
C LEU A 84 21.86 -2.40 -19.94
N ASP A 85 21.84 -1.85 -21.16
CA ASP A 85 23.02 -1.31 -21.82
C ASP A 85 22.90 0.22 -21.94
N VAL A 86 23.93 0.93 -21.48
CA VAL A 86 24.01 2.41 -21.45
C VAL A 86 24.93 2.92 -22.57
N SER A 87 25.41 2.04 -23.46
CA SER A 87 26.29 2.40 -24.58
C SER A 87 25.64 3.32 -25.62
N SER A 88 24.30 3.37 -25.66
CA SER A 88 23.52 4.22 -26.57
C SER A 88 22.61 5.16 -25.79
N VAL A 89 22.23 6.28 -26.41
CA VAL A 89 21.30 7.27 -25.82
C VAL A 89 19.94 6.64 -25.51
N ASP A 90 19.42 5.80 -26.41
CA ASP A 90 18.14 5.11 -26.21
C ASP A 90 18.22 4.06 -25.10
N GLY A 91 19.32 3.31 -25.04
CA GLY A 91 19.59 2.35 -23.96
C GLY A 91 19.71 3.04 -22.60
N ALA A 92 20.37 4.19 -22.53
CA ALA A 92 20.49 4.99 -21.32
C ALA A 92 19.14 5.52 -20.83
N ASN A 93 18.26 5.98 -21.72
CA ASN A 93 16.92 6.43 -21.35
C ASN A 93 16.05 5.27 -20.85
N ALA A 94 16.09 4.12 -21.52
CA ALA A 94 15.40 2.91 -21.05
C ALA A 94 15.96 2.42 -19.70
N ALA A 95 17.27 2.61 -19.48
CA ALA A 95 17.92 2.27 -18.24
C ALA A 95 17.40 3.11 -17.06
N LEU A 96 17.32 4.42 -17.25
CA LEU A 96 16.80 5.35 -16.25
C LEU A 96 15.36 5.02 -15.85
N LEU A 97 14.49 4.74 -16.83
CA LEU A 97 13.10 4.37 -16.55
C LEU A 97 13.00 3.06 -15.75
N THR A 98 13.83 2.07 -16.08
CA THR A 98 13.84 0.77 -15.38
C THR A 98 14.35 0.92 -13.95
N ILE A 99 15.40 1.73 -13.74
CA ILE A 99 15.96 2.01 -12.41
C ILE A 99 14.96 2.81 -11.56
N ASP A 100 14.30 3.81 -12.12
CA ASP A 100 13.31 4.61 -11.39
C ASP A 100 12.13 3.75 -10.92
N SER A 101 11.64 2.86 -11.78
CA SER A 101 10.63 1.85 -11.39
C SER A 101 11.13 0.93 -10.25
N ALA A 102 12.37 0.43 -10.34
CA ALA A 102 12.95 -0.42 -9.30
C ALA A 102 13.11 0.34 -7.96
N LEU A 103 13.53 1.61 -8.02
CA LEU A 103 13.64 2.48 -6.84
C LEU A 103 12.26 2.75 -6.23
N ASN A 104 11.23 2.98 -7.04
CA ASN A 104 9.86 3.16 -6.55
C ASN A 104 9.34 1.91 -5.84
N GLN A 105 9.64 0.71 -6.34
CA GLN A 105 9.31 -0.55 -5.65
C GLN A 105 10.05 -0.70 -4.31
N VAL A 106 11.35 -0.39 -4.26
CA VAL A 106 12.13 -0.40 -3.02
C VAL A 106 11.58 0.61 -2.01
N ASN A 107 11.27 1.83 -2.45
CA ASN A 107 10.70 2.88 -1.61
C ASN A 107 9.33 2.46 -1.06
N THR A 108 8.49 1.83 -1.88
CA THR A 108 7.19 1.29 -1.45
C THR A 108 7.38 0.22 -0.37
N SER A 109 8.35 -0.68 -0.55
CA SER A 109 8.68 -1.69 0.46
C SER A 109 9.19 -1.07 1.77
N LYS A 110 10.07 -0.05 1.68
CA LYS A 110 10.55 0.70 2.85
C LYS A 110 9.42 1.45 3.56
N ALA A 111 8.49 2.05 2.83
CA ALA A 111 7.32 2.72 3.39
C ALA A 111 6.41 1.72 4.14
N SER A 112 6.18 0.54 3.56
CA SER A 112 5.43 -0.54 4.22
C SER A 112 6.09 -1.00 5.51
N LEU A 113 7.42 -1.19 5.50
CA LEU A 113 8.18 -1.53 6.70
C LEU A 113 8.09 -0.43 7.76
N GLY A 114 8.15 0.85 7.36
CA GLY A 114 7.97 1.98 8.28
C GLY A 114 6.56 2.02 8.89
N ALA A 115 5.53 1.75 8.11
CA ALA A 115 4.15 1.63 8.61
C ALA A 115 4.00 0.49 9.62
N ILE A 116 4.64 -0.65 9.36
CA ILE A 116 4.67 -1.79 10.29
C ILE A 116 5.39 -1.41 11.58
N GLN A 117 6.53 -0.71 11.51
CA GLN A 117 7.25 -0.22 12.69
C GLN A 117 6.39 0.72 13.54
N ASN A 118 5.67 1.67 12.91
CA ASN A 118 4.73 2.54 13.61
C ASN A 118 3.63 1.75 14.30
N ARG A 119 3.08 0.72 13.63
CA ARG A 119 2.07 -0.15 14.23
C ARG A 119 2.63 -0.93 15.41
N PHE A 120 3.86 -1.43 15.33
CA PHE A 120 4.52 -2.10 16.46
C PHE A 120 4.74 -1.16 17.63
N ALA A 121 5.21 0.07 17.40
CA ALA A 121 5.39 1.06 18.46
C ALA A 121 4.07 1.36 19.19
N SER A 122 2.98 1.61 18.45
CA SER A 122 1.66 1.85 19.03
C SER A 122 1.12 0.65 19.80
N THR A 123 1.24 -0.56 19.25
CA THR A 123 0.81 -1.78 19.93
C THR A 123 1.61 -2.03 21.21
N ILE A 124 2.92 -1.82 21.19
CA ILE A 124 3.79 -1.97 22.36
C ILE A 124 3.37 -0.98 23.46
N SER A 125 3.18 0.30 23.13
CA SER A 125 2.75 1.32 24.10
C SER A 125 1.38 0.99 24.72
N ASN A 126 0.43 0.51 23.90
CA ASN A 126 -0.87 0.09 24.38
C ASN A 126 -0.78 -1.15 25.30
N LEU A 127 0.05 -2.14 24.92
CA LEU A 127 0.28 -3.32 25.73
C LEU A 127 0.93 -2.98 27.07
N GLN A 128 1.95 -2.11 27.08
CA GLN A 128 2.58 -1.64 28.32
C GLN A 128 1.57 -0.99 29.27
N THR A 129 0.71 -0.11 28.74
CA THR A 129 -0.37 0.53 29.53
C THR A 129 -1.35 -0.52 30.08
N THR A 130 -1.72 -1.50 29.25
CA THR A 130 -2.61 -2.59 29.66
C THR A 130 -1.98 -3.47 30.74
N THR A 131 -0.69 -3.80 30.61
CA THR A 131 0.06 -4.58 31.59
C THR A 131 0.18 -3.84 32.91
N GLU A 132 0.44 -2.53 32.91
CA GLU A 132 0.47 -1.69 34.11
C GLU A 132 -0.89 -1.69 34.82
N ASN A 133 -1.98 -1.45 34.07
CA ASN A 133 -3.33 -1.46 34.62
C ASN A 133 -3.74 -2.84 35.17
N LEU A 134 -3.35 -3.93 34.50
CA LEU A 134 -3.61 -5.28 34.95
C LEU A 134 -2.82 -5.63 36.22
N SER A 135 -1.54 -5.24 36.27
CA SER A 135 -0.68 -5.40 37.43
C SER A 135 -1.25 -4.65 38.64
N ALA A 136 -1.62 -3.38 38.46
CA ALA A 136 -2.23 -2.56 39.51
C ALA A 136 -3.57 -3.14 40.00
N SER A 137 -4.41 -3.63 39.08
CA SER A 137 -5.68 -4.29 39.44
C SER A 137 -5.45 -5.57 40.22
N ARG A 138 -4.47 -6.38 39.81
CA ARG A 138 -4.10 -7.62 40.50
C ARG A 138 -3.50 -7.36 41.89
N SER A 139 -2.66 -6.33 42.04
CA SER A 139 -2.14 -5.89 43.35
C SER A 139 -3.29 -5.50 44.28
N ARG A 140 -4.26 -4.71 43.80
CA ARG A 140 -5.43 -4.32 44.61
C ARG A 140 -6.27 -5.51 45.05
N ILE A 141 -6.49 -6.49 44.17
CA ILE A 141 -7.22 -7.72 44.53
C ILE A 141 -6.44 -8.48 45.59
N GLN A 142 -5.15 -8.75 45.35
CA GLN A 142 -4.32 -9.49 46.31
C GLN A 142 -4.24 -8.78 47.67
N ASP A 143 -3.97 -7.48 47.70
CA ASP A 143 -3.88 -6.71 48.94
C ASP A 143 -5.22 -6.71 49.71
N THR A 144 -6.35 -6.62 48.99
CA THR A 144 -7.68 -6.68 49.62
C THR A 144 -7.98 -8.07 50.18
N ASP A 145 -7.62 -9.13 49.45
CA ASP A 145 -7.79 -10.50 49.89
C ASP A 145 -6.94 -10.78 51.14
N PHE A 146 -5.67 -10.37 51.13
CA PHE A 146 -4.78 -10.47 52.30
C PHE A 146 -5.30 -9.70 53.51
N ALA A 147 -5.81 -8.48 53.31
CA ALA A 147 -6.41 -7.69 54.38
C ALA A 147 -7.64 -8.39 54.97
N SER A 148 -8.50 -8.98 54.13
CA SER A 148 -9.70 -9.69 54.56
C SER A 148 -9.40 -10.99 55.33
N GLU A 149 -8.40 -11.75 54.89
CA GLU A 149 -7.93 -12.97 55.56
C GLU A 149 -7.29 -12.63 56.90
N THR A 150 -6.42 -11.62 56.93
CA THR A 150 -5.76 -11.16 58.17
C THR A 150 -6.79 -10.64 59.18
N ALA A 151 -7.81 -9.91 58.73
CA ALA A 151 -8.90 -9.45 59.59
C ALA A 151 -9.73 -10.63 60.14
N SER A 152 -9.97 -11.66 59.33
CA SER A 152 -10.71 -12.86 59.74
C SER A 152 -9.90 -13.70 60.73
N LEU A 153 -8.60 -13.88 60.49
CA LEU A 153 -7.67 -14.52 61.41
C LEU A 153 -7.61 -13.78 62.76
N THR A 154 -7.45 -12.45 62.71
CA THR A 154 -7.41 -11.61 63.93
C THR A 154 -8.74 -11.69 64.69
N ARG A 155 -9.87 -11.64 63.98
CA ARG A 155 -11.20 -11.82 64.59
C ARG A 155 -11.31 -13.20 65.27
N GLY A 156 -10.85 -14.26 64.61
CA GLY A 156 -10.83 -15.61 65.17
C GLY A 156 -10.00 -15.70 66.46
N GLN A 157 -8.80 -15.11 66.46
CA GLN A 157 -7.91 -15.06 67.64
C GLN A 157 -8.53 -14.27 68.80
N ILE A 158 -9.13 -13.11 68.52
CA ILE A 158 -9.82 -12.31 69.54
C ILE A 158 -11.02 -13.07 70.11
N LEU A 159 -11.80 -13.76 69.28
CA LEU A 159 -12.93 -14.57 69.76
C LEU A 159 -12.48 -15.76 70.61
N GLN A 160 -11.34 -16.39 70.30
CA GLN A 160 -10.78 -17.45 71.12
C GLN A 160 -10.29 -16.92 72.49
N GLN A 161 -9.59 -15.79 72.50
CA GLN A 161 -9.14 -15.14 73.74
C GLN A 161 -10.34 -14.64 74.58
N ALA A 162 -11.33 -14.01 73.94
CA ALA A 162 -12.56 -13.56 74.61
C ALA A 162 -13.39 -14.74 75.12
N GLY A 163 -13.50 -15.83 74.36
CA GLY A 163 -14.22 -17.04 74.76
C GLY A 163 -13.62 -17.69 76.00
N THR A 164 -12.29 -17.81 76.06
CA THR A 164 -11.58 -18.33 77.24
C THR A 164 -11.72 -17.40 78.45
N ALA A 165 -11.59 -16.08 78.27
CA ALA A 165 -11.80 -15.10 79.34
C ALA A 165 -13.26 -15.08 79.84
N MET A 166 -14.25 -15.17 78.94
CA MET A 166 -15.66 -15.24 79.28
C MET A 166 -16.02 -16.53 80.00
N LEU A 167 -15.45 -17.66 79.58
CA LEU A 167 -15.60 -18.94 80.29
C LEU A 167 -14.96 -18.90 81.68
N ALA A 168 -13.80 -18.28 81.83
CA ALA A 168 -13.17 -18.07 83.13
C ALA A 168 -14.03 -17.17 84.03
N GLN A 169 -14.57 -16.08 83.49
CA GLN A 169 -15.46 -15.17 84.23
C GLN A 169 -16.76 -15.87 84.63
N ALA A 170 -17.40 -16.60 83.71
CA ALA A 170 -18.63 -17.35 83.96
C ALA A 170 -18.44 -18.47 84.98
N ASN A 171 -17.27 -19.11 85.04
CA ASN A 171 -16.94 -20.10 86.08
C ASN A 171 -16.63 -19.45 87.44
N SER A 172 -16.15 -18.21 87.47
CA SER A 172 -15.85 -17.49 88.72
C SER A 172 -17.08 -16.82 89.35
N LEU A 173 -18.09 -16.47 88.55
CA LEU A 173 -19.31 -15.78 88.98
C LEU A 173 -20.12 -16.55 90.05
N PRO A 174 -20.35 -17.87 89.94
CA PRO A 174 -21.12 -18.64 90.92
C PRO A 174 -20.49 -18.62 92.32
N ASN A 175 -19.16 -18.61 92.40
CA ASN A 175 -18.43 -18.59 93.67
C ASN A 175 -18.61 -17.25 94.40
N GLY A 176 -18.74 -16.14 93.66
CA GLY A 176 -19.06 -14.83 94.24
C GLY A 176 -20.49 -14.75 94.78
N VAL A 177 -21.46 -15.41 94.11
CA VAL A 177 -22.86 -15.44 94.54
C VAL A 177 -23.05 -16.35 95.77
N LEU A 178 -22.33 -17.47 95.85
CA LEU A 178 -22.35 -18.34 97.03
C LEU A 178 -21.74 -17.68 98.27
N ALA A 179 -20.79 -16.74 98.10
CA ALA A 179 -20.29 -15.93 99.20
C ALA A 179 -21.34 -14.94 99.75
N LEU A 180 -22.23 -14.43 98.89
CA LEU A 180 -23.35 -13.55 99.25
C LEU A 180 -24.56 -14.28 99.85
N LEU A 181 -24.72 -15.58 99.57
CA LEU A 181 -25.79 -16.39 100.17
C LEU A 181 -25.41 -17.01 101.53
N ARG A 182 -24.12 -16.98 101.90
CA ARG A 182 -23.58 -17.56 103.14
C ARG A 182 -23.12 -16.51 104.17
N GLY A 183 -23.17 -15.23 103.82
CA GLY A 183 -22.93 -14.09 104.72
C GLY A 183 -24.22 -13.36 105.02
#